data_AF-A0A4S2RSP1-F1
#
_entry.id   AF-A0A4S2RSP1-F1
#
_cell.length_a   1.000
_cell.length_b   1.000
_cell.length_c   1.000
_cell.angle_alpha   90.00
_cell.angle_beta   90.00
_cell.angle_gamma   90.00
#
_symmetry.space_group_name_H-M   'P 1'
#
loop_
_entity.id
_entity.type
_entity.pdbx_description
1 polymer ?
#
loop_
_entity_poly.entity_id
_entity_poly.type
_entity_poly.pdbx_seq_one_letter_code
_entity_poly.pdbx_strand_id
1 'polypeptide(L)'
;LRHIRSLGDRAQAVLGNHDLHLLAVSQGIRPLHATDTLHDILIAPDRDELLDWVRHRPLALFENGHLLFHAGVLPEWDAGKVMALAHEVETMLRGPDWVDFLRQMYGNEPAVWSDDLQGHDRLRCIINTLTRIRFCRPDGGIDFKIKEGAGAAPEGYLPWFDMPGRKTADVTCVFG
;
A
#
# COMPACT_ATOMS: atom_id res chain seq x y z
N LEU A 1 6.74 0.08 -16.24
CA LEU A 1 6.24 -1.32 -16.16
C LEU A 1 7.04 -2.30 -17.03
N ARG A 2 6.95 -2.25 -18.38
CA ARG A 2 7.64 -3.20 -19.29
C ARG A 2 9.12 -3.43 -18.96
N HIS A 3 9.87 -2.35 -18.73
CA HIS A 3 11.28 -2.45 -18.38
C HIS A 3 11.51 -3.24 -17.08
N ILE A 4 10.87 -2.85 -15.97
CA ILE A 4 11.00 -3.55 -14.68
C ILE A 4 10.58 -5.02 -14.81
N ARG A 5 9.45 -5.29 -15.48
CA ARG A 5 8.99 -6.66 -15.75
C ARG A 5 10.03 -7.48 -16.53
N SER A 6 10.69 -6.89 -17.53
CA SER A 6 11.73 -7.57 -18.33
C SER A 6 13.01 -7.91 -17.55
N LEU A 7 13.20 -7.30 -16.37
CA LEU A 7 14.35 -7.62 -15.52
C LEU A 7 14.19 -8.96 -14.78
N GLY A 8 12.97 -9.49 -14.70
CA GLY A 8 12.66 -10.74 -13.98
C GLY A 8 13.08 -10.63 -12.51
N ASP A 9 13.70 -11.68 -11.98
CA ASP A 9 14.09 -11.76 -10.57
C ASP A 9 15.15 -10.72 -10.15
N ARG A 10 15.80 -10.08 -11.13
CA ARG A 10 16.79 -9.01 -10.86
C ARG A 10 16.17 -7.71 -10.36
N ALA A 11 14.85 -7.55 -10.49
CA ALA A 11 14.14 -6.39 -9.98
C ALA A 11 12.85 -6.82 -9.27
N GLN A 12 12.77 -6.50 -7.99
CA GLN A 12 11.55 -6.65 -7.20
C GLN A 12 10.89 -5.26 -7.07
N ALA A 13 9.55 -5.24 -7.09
CA ALA A 13 8.76 -4.03 -6.94
C ALA A 13 7.67 -4.29 -5.90
N VAL A 14 7.42 -3.31 -5.04
CA VAL A 14 6.30 -3.31 -4.09
C VAL A 14 5.17 -2.43 -4.63
N LEU A 15 3.92 -2.80 -4.35
CA LEU A 15 2.74 -2.06 -4.75
C LEU A 15 2.59 -0.75 -3.97
N GLY A 16 2.36 0.34 -4.70
CA GLY A 16 1.96 1.63 -4.14
C GLY A 16 0.49 1.99 -4.37
N ASN A 17 0.08 3.16 -3.86
CA ASN A 17 -1.31 3.61 -3.99
C ASN A 17 -1.69 3.90 -5.45
N HIS A 18 -0.74 4.36 -6.27
CA HIS A 18 -0.97 4.62 -7.70
C HIS A 18 -1.06 3.34 -8.52
N ASP A 19 -0.38 2.26 -8.12
CA ASP A 19 -0.52 0.95 -8.78
C ASP A 19 -1.91 0.36 -8.53
N LEU A 20 -2.39 0.46 -7.28
CA LEU A 20 -3.75 0.04 -6.94
C LEU A 20 -4.81 0.91 -7.63
N HIS A 21 -4.56 2.21 -7.77
CA HIS A 21 -5.42 3.11 -8.55
C HIS A 21 -5.44 2.74 -10.04
N LEU A 22 -4.30 2.41 -10.64
CA LEU A 22 -4.22 1.90 -12.01
C LEU A 22 -5.09 0.66 -12.19
N LEU A 23 -4.99 -0.31 -11.28
CA LEU A 23 -5.82 -1.51 -11.32
C LEU A 23 -7.32 -1.17 -11.28
N ALA A 24 -7.74 -0.28 -10.37
CA ALA A 24 -9.15 0.11 -10.26
C ALA A 24 -9.67 0.89 -11.47
N VAL A 25 -8.89 1.84 -12.00
CA VAL A 25 -9.25 2.59 -13.23
C VAL A 25 -9.38 1.64 -14.41
N SER A 26 -8.49 0.65 -14.51
CA SER A 26 -8.54 -0.35 -15.58
C SER A 26 -9.86 -1.15 -15.58
N GLN A 27 -10.48 -1.33 -14.41
CA GLN A 27 -11.74 -2.06 -14.26
C GLN A 27 -12.97 -1.14 -14.26
N GLY A 28 -12.79 0.16 -14.55
CA GLY A 28 -13.88 1.14 -14.53
C GLY A 28 -14.44 1.45 -13.14
N ILE A 29 -13.75 1.04 -12.07
CA ILE A 29 -14.17 1.27 -10.68
C ILE A 29 -13.98 2.73 -10.28
N ARG A 30 -12.95 3.37 -10.83
CA ARG A 30 -12.67 4.80 -10.66
C ARG A 30 -12.49 5.47 -12.02
N PRO A 31 -12.89 6.75 -12.14
CA PRO A 31 -12.56 7.52 -13.32
C PRO A 31 -11.06 7.84 -13.34
N LEU A 32 -10.51 8.01 -14.53
CA LEU A 32 -9.20 8.61 -14.74
C LEU A 32 -9.24 10.08 -14.29
N HIS A 33 -8.28 10.52 -13.49
CA HIS A 33 -8.12 11.94 -13.16
C HIS A 33 -7.35 12.66 -14.27
N ALA A 34 -7.57 13.97 -14.42
CA ALA A 34 -6.90 14.78 -15.45
C ALA A 34 -5.37 14.78 -15.34
N THR A 35 -4.84 14.52 -14.13
CA THR A 35 -3.39 14.47 -13.84
C THR A 35 -2.81 13.06 -13.92
N ASP A 36 -3.63 12.04 -14.16
CA ASP A 36 -3.14 10.66 -14.23
C ASP A 36 -2.34 10.43 -15.52
N THR A 37 -1.17 9.80 -15.40
CA THR A 37 -0.29 9.42 -16.52
C THR A 37 -0.51 7.96 -16.96
N LEU A 38 -1.70 7.42 -16.69
CA LEU A 38 -2.01 5.99 -16.88
C LEU A 38 -2.49 5.63 -18.29
N HIS A 39 -2.82 6.64 -19.11
CA HIS A 39 -3.48 6.43 -20.40
C HIS A 39 -2.73 5.45 -21.31
N ASP A 40 -1.41 5.63 -21.46
CA ASP A 40 -0.57 4.79 -22.32
C ASP A 40 -0.53 3.31 -21.87
N ILE A 41 -0.76 3.04 -20.59
CA ILE A 41 -0.88 1.68 -20.07
C ILE A 41 -2.26 1.12 -20.40
N LEU A 42 -3.31 1.92 -20.24
CA LEU A 42 -4.71 1.51 -20.42
C LEU A 42 -5.09 1.25 -21.89
N ILE A 43 -4.40 1.86 -22.85
CA ILE A 43 -4.63 1.62 -24.29
C ILE A 43 -3.60 0.68 -24.92
N ALA A 44 -2.65 0.17 -24.14
CA ALA A 44 -1.58 -0.68 -24.65
C ALA A 44 -2.10 -2.02 -25.17
N PRO A 45 -1.51 -2.59 -26.24
CA PRO A 45 -1.89 -3.91 -26.74
C PRO A 45 -1.59 -5.05 -25.75
N ASP A 46 -0.57 -4.89 -24.90
CA ASP A 46 -0.16 -5.81 -23.82
C ASP A 46 -0.72 -5.39 -22.44
N ARG A 47 -1.74 -4.53 -22.42
CA ARG A 47 -2.36 -4.01 -21.17
C ARG A 47 -2.69 -5.11 -20.18
N ASP A 48 -3.41 -6.14 -20.60
CA ASP A 48 -3.90 -7.17 -19.68
C ASP A 48 -2.74 -7.95 -19.03
N GLU A 49 -1.68 -8.19 -19.78
CA GLU A 49 -0.46 -8.81 -19.29
C GLU A 49 0.28 -7.92 -18.28
N LEU A 50 0.29 -6.60 -18.52
CA LEU A 50 0.87 -5.63 -17.59
C LEU A 50 0.06 -5.52 -16.29
N LEU A 51 -1.27 -5.46 -16.38
CA LEU A 51 -2.15 -5.37 -15.22
C LEU A 51 -2.09 -6.65 -14.39
N ASP A 52 -2.06 -7.82 -15.04
CA ASP A 52 -1.87 -9.09 -14.35
C ASP A 52 -0.51 -9.15 -13.65
N TRP A 53 0.57 -8.67 -14.29
CA TRP A 53 1.87 -8.59 -13.63
C TRP A 53 1.85 -7.66 -12.40
N VAL A 54 1.21 -6.49 -12.52
CA VAL A 54 1.07 -5.51 -11.42
C VAL A 54 0.32 -6.12 -10.25
N ARG A 55 -0.87 -6.70 -10.45
CA ARG A 55 -1.67 -7.23 -9.33
C ARG A 55 -1.00 -8.39 -8.58
N HIS A 56 0.02 -9.02 -9.18
CA HIS A 56 0.80 -10.07 -8.54
C HIS A 56 2.02 -9.56 -7.76
N ARG A 57 2.36 -8.27 -7.86
CA ARG A 57 3.47 -7.68 -7.09
C ARG A 57 3.15 -7.71 -5.59
N PRO A 58 4.17 -7.88 -4.74
CA PRO A 58 4.01 -7.85 -3.29
C PRO A 58 3.61 -6.45 -2.79
N LEU A 59 2.94 -6.38 -1.65
CA LEU A 59 2.67 -5.13 -0.95
C LEU A 59 3.80 -4.78 0.05
N ALA A 60 4.51 -5.81 0.53
CA ALA A 60 5.73 -5.68 1.31
C ALA A 60 6.72 -6.80 0.97
N LEU A 61 8.01 -6.52 1.12
CA LEU A 61 9.10 -7.48 0.94
C LEU A 61 10.02 -7.47 2.16
N PHE A 62 10.55 -8.64 2.52
CA PHE A 62 11.60 -8.74 3.52
C PHE A 62 12.79 -9.46 2.91
N GLU A 63 13.86 -8.70 2.62
CA GLU A 63 15.01 -9.18 1.86
C GLU A 63 16.30 -8.67 2.49
N ASN A 64 17.26 -9.55 2.72
CA ASN A 64 18.57 -9.22 3.29
C ASN A 64 18.50 -8.35 4.56
N GLY A 65 17.54 -8.63 5.45
CA GLY A 65 17.32 -7.87 6.69
C GLY A 65 16.64 -6.50 6.52
N HIS A 66 16.19 -6.17 5.31
CA HIS A 66 15.46 -4.94 5.01
C HIS A 66 13.98 -5.24 4.81
N LEU A 67 13.13 -4.41 5.39
CA LEU A 67 11.68 -4.43 5.17
C LEU A 67 11.32 -3.32 4.17
N LEU A 68 10.80 -3.69 3.01
CA LEU A 68 10.43 -2.78 1.93
C LEU A 68 8.91 -2.71 1.80
N PHE A 69 8.38 -1.50 1.69
CA PHE A 69 6.95 -1.22 1.44
C PHE A 69 6.84 0.19 0.84
N HIS A 70 5.65 0.58 0.36
CA HIS A 70 5.52 1.87 -0.31
C HIS A 70 5.53 3.08 0.65
N ALA A 71 4.70 3.08 1.69
CA ALA A 71 4.50 4.27 2.52
C ALA A 71 5.05 4.14 3.96
N GLY A 72 4.49 3.23 4.76
CA GLY A 72 4.81 3.12 6.18
C GLY A 72 4.08 1.99 6.88
N VAL A 73 4.30 1.89 8.19
CA VAL A 73 3.71 0.86 9.06
C VAL A 73 3.24 1.48 10.37
N LEU A 74 2.27 0.84 11.03
CA LEU A 74 1.83 1.25 12.36
C LEU A 74 2.84 0.81 13.44
N PRO A 75 2.95 1.58 14.55
CA PRO A 75 3.97 1.31 15.58
C PRO A 75 3.82 -0.06 16.23
N GLU A 76 2.61 -0.59 16.30
CA GLU A 76 2.32 -1.88 16.92
C GLU A 76 2.61 -3.11 16.03
N TRP A 77 2.97 -2.88 14.75
CA TRP A 77 3.32 -3.94 13.81
C TRP A 77 4.83 -4.19 13.81
N ASP A 78 5.24 -5.42 14.10
CA ASP A 78 6.59 -5.91 13.83
C ASP A 78 6.73 -6.34 12.36
N ALA A 79 7.97 -6.63 11.92
CA ALA A 79 8.23 -7.02 10.54
C ALA A 79 7.47 -8.29 10.11
N GLY A 80 7.29 -9.27 11.00
CA GLY A 80 6.53 -10.48 10.70
C GLY A 80 5.06 -10.18 10.48
N LYS A 81 4.46 -9.33 11.32
CA LYS A 81 3.08 -8.87 11.20
C LYS A 81 2.88 -8.06 9.91
N VAL A 82 3.82 -7.19 9.54
CA VAL A 82 3.77 -6.45 8.26
C VAL A 82 3.69 -7.42 7.08
N MET A 83 4.58 -8.43 7.04
CA MET A 83 4.58 -9.42 5.96
C MET A 83 3.31 -10.25 5.92
N ALA A 84 2.78 -10.67 7.08
CA ALA A 84 1.53 -11.42 7.15
C ALA A 84 0.33 -10.61 6.65
N LEU A 85 0.21 -9.35 7.10
CA LEU A 85 -0.86 -8.45 6.68
C LEU A 85 -0.78 -8.10 5.19
N ALA A 86 0.44 -7.84 4.68
CA ALA A 86 0.66 -7.66 3.24
C ALA A 86 0.16 -8.87 2.44
N HIS A 87 0.47 -10.08 2.91
CA HIS A 87 0.03 -11.32 2.26
C HIS A 87 -1.49 -11.49 2.20
N GLU A 88 -2.24 -11.01 3.21
CA GLU A 88 -3.72 -11.03 3.18
C GLU A 88 -4.25 -10.24 1.98
N VAL A 89 -3.74 -9.03 1.76
CA VAL A 89 -4.15 -8.16 0.64
C VAL A 89 -3.68 -8.74 -0.69
N GLU A 90 -2.44 -9.21 -0.77
CA GLU A 90 -1.89 -9.83 -1.97
C GLU A 90 -2.71 -11.04 -2.42
N THR A 91 -3.19 -11.86 -1.47
CA THR A 91 -4.04 -13.02 -1.76
C THR A 91 -5.32 -12.60 -2.48
N MET A 92 -5.96 -11.52 -2.02
CA MET A 92 -7.15 -10.97 -2.67
C MET A 92 -6.85 -10.39 -4.04
N LEU A 93 -5.72 -9.69 -4.21
CA LEU A 93 -5.31 -9.13 -5.51
C LEU A 93 -4.96 -10.19 -6.54
N ARG A 94 -4.40 -11.32 -6.11
CA ARG A 94 -4.02 -12.47 -6.95
C ARG A 94 -5.20 -13.41 -7.23
N GLY A 95 -6.22 -13.42 -6.38
CA GLY A 95 -7.42 -14.24 -6.51
C GLY A 95 -8.30 -13.91 -7.72
N PRO A 96 -9.31 -14.76 -8.01
CA PRO A 96 -10.26 -14.55 -9.10
C PRO A 96 -11.18 -13.35 -8.86
N ASP A 97 -11.52 -13.06 -7.61
CA ASP A 97 -12.46 -11.99 -7.22
C ASP A 97 -11.79 -10.64 -6.96
N TRP A 98 -10.57 -10.44 -7.48
CA TRP A 98 -9.77 -9.23 -7.22
C TRP A 98 -10.48 -7.94 -7.64
N VAL A 99 -11.31 -7.98 -8.70
CA VAL A 99 -12.09 -6.83 -9.17
C VAL A 99 -13.14 -6.43 -8.13
N ASP A 100 -13.82 -7.39 -7.51
CA ASP A 100 -14.78 -7.13 -6.43
C ASP A 100 -14.08 -6.59 -5.19
N PHE A 101 -12.92 -7.14 -4.87
CA PHE A 101 -12.06 -6.61 -3.80
C PHE A 101 -11.63 -5.15 -4.04
N LEU A 102 -11.25 -4.77 -5.26
CA LEU A 102 -10.88 -3.38 -5.59
C LEU A 102 -12.03 -2.38 -5.39
N ARG A 103 -13.29 -2.81 -5.43
CA ARG A 103 -14.42 -1.92 -5.11
C ARG A 103 -14.49 -1.59 -3.62
N GLN A 104 -13.97 -2.48 -2.77
CA GLN A 104 -14.09 -2.42 -1.32
C GLN A 104 -12.88 -1.75 -0.63
N MET A 105 -11.74 -1.67 -1.33
CA MET A 105 -10.51 -1.09 -0.80
C MET A 105 -10.53 0.44 -0.63
N TYR A 106 -11.51 1.14 -1.23
CA TYR A 106 -11.58 2.60 -1.15
C TYR A 106 -12.20 3.07 0.17
N GLY A 107 -11.66 4.15 0.70
CA GLY A 107 -12.11 4.77 1.95
C GLY A 107 -10.93 5.10 2.86
N ASN A 108 -11.19 5.91 3.86
CA ASN A 108 -10.20 6.29 4.88
C ASN A 108 -10.48 5.63 6.24
N GLU A 109 -11.60 4.91 6.37
CA GLU A 109 -11.96 4.21 7.60
C GLU A 109 -11.85 2.69 7.42
N PRO A 110 -11.42 1.93 8.45
CA PRO A 110 -11.03 2.41 9.78
C PRO A 110 -9.64 3.07 9.77
N ALA A 111 -9.53 4.20 10.47
CA ALA A 111 -8.26 4.91 10.65
C ALA A 111 -7.39 4.35 11.79
N VAL A 112 -7.93 3.47 12.64
CA VAL A 112 -7.21 2.84 13.76
C VAL A 112 -7.19 1.34 13.55
N TRP A 113 -6.03 0.72 13.75
CA TRP A 113 -5.90 -0.73 13.68
C TRP A 113 -6.48 -1.39 14.93
N SER A 114 -7.11 -2.54 14.73
CA SER A 114 -7.43 -3.49 15.79
C SER A 114 -7.27 -4.89 15.21
N ASP A 115 -6.72 -5.81 16.00
CA ASP A 115 -6.61 -7.21 15.58
C ASP A 115 -7.97 -7.88 15.38
N ASP A 116 -9.04 -7.29 15.95
CA ASP A 116 -10.42 -7.75 15.77
C ASP A 116 -11.04 -7.29 14.44
N LEU A 117 -10.41 -6.38 13.69
CA LEU A 117 -10.90 -5.98 12.37
C LEU A 117 -11.02 -7.21 11.46
N GLN A 118 -12.16 -7.31 10.77
CA GLN A 118 -12.45 -8.41 9.83
C GLN A 118 -12.81 -7.88 8.43
N GLY A 119 -12.73 -8.77 7.45
CA GLY A 119 -13.21 -8.52 6.09
C GLY A 119 -12.61 -7.28 5.44
N HIS A 120 -13.44 -6.50 4.75
CA HIS A 120 -12.98 -5.34 3.98
C HIS A 120 -12.40 -4.21 4.83
N ASP A 121 -12.87 -4.02 6.06
CA ASP A 121 -12.34 -2.98 6.94
C ASP A 121 -10.91 -3.29 7.37
N ARG A 122 -10.62 -4.57 7.66
CA ARG A 122 -9.26 -5.05 7.92
C ARG A 122 -8.34 -4.78 6.72
N LEU A 123 -8.74 -5.26 5.54
CA LEU A 123 -7.95 -5.13 4.32
C LEU A 123 -7.74 -3.66 3.92
N ARG A 124 -8.75 -2.82 4.10
CA ARG A 124 -8.66 -1.38 3.83
C ARG A 124 -7.68 -0.70 4.77
N CYS A 125 -7.68 -1.06 6.06
CA CYS A 125 -6.71 -0.56 7.02
C CYS A 125 -5.28 -0.93 6.61
N ILE A 126 -5.05 -2.20 6.22
CA ILE A 126 -3.74 -2.69 5.75
C ILE A 126 -3.25 -1.89 4.55
N ILE A 127 -4.09 -1.75 3.51
CA ILE A 127 -3.75 -0.99 2.30
C ILE A 127 -3.44 0.46 2.64
N ASN A 128 -4.29 1.10 3.43
CA ASN A 128 -4.12 2.49 3.81
C ASN A 128 -2.82 2.71 4.57
N THR A 129 -2.47 1.82 5.49
CA THR A 129 -1.17 1.84 6.16
C THR A 129 -0.04 1.70 5.15
N LEU A 130 0.04 0.58 4.44
CA LEU A 130 1.21 0.24 3.62
C LEU A 130 1.41 1.14 2.39
N THR A 131 0.36 1.82 1.93
CA THR A 131 0.42 2.60 0.69
C THR A 131 0.13 4.09 0.86
N ARG A 132 -0.36 4.55 2.02
CA ARG A 132 -0.82 5.95 2.16
C ARG A 132 -0.43 6.64 3.47
N ILE A 133 0.05 5.92 4.48
CA ILE A 133 0.40 6.52 5.77
C ILE A 133 1.53 7.54 5.61
N ARG A 134 1.44 8.64 6.35
CA ARG A 134 2.51 9.64 6.50
C ARG A 134 2.72 9.93 7.97
N PHE A 135 1.65 10.34 8.62
CA PHE A 135 1.62 10.69 10.03
C PHE A 135 0.67 9.78 10.81
N CYS A 136 1.04 9.54 12.06
CA CYS A 136 0.21 8.89 13.05
C CYS A 136 -0.29 9.94 14.04
N ARG A 137 -1.54 9.77 14.46
CA ARG A 137 -2.17 10.50 15.55
C ARG A 137 -1.63 9.98 16.90
N PRO A 138 -1.80 10.75 18.00
CA PRO A 138 -1.43 10.29 19.36
C PRO A 138 -2.08 8.97 19.78
N ASP A 139 -3.26 8.64 19.24
CA ASP A 139 -3.98 7.38 19.51
C ASP A 139 -3.46 6.18 18.69
N GLY A 140 -2.38 6.37 17.91
CA GLY A 140 -1.82 5.35 17.02
C GLY A 140 -2.55 5.21 15.69
N GLY A 141 -3.61 5.99 15.45
CA GLY A 141 -4.35 6.00 14.20
C GLY A 141 -3.62 6.70 13.05
N ILE A 142 -4.03 6.39 11.83
CA ILE A 142 -3.53 6.96 10.59
C ILE A 142 -4.17 8.34 10.36
N ASP A 143 -3.36 9.34 10.00
CA ASP A 143 -3.89 10.58 9.44
C ASP A 143 -3.88 10.58 7.91
N PHE A 144 -5.01 10.92 7.31
CA PHE A 144 -5.18 11.03 5.86
C PHE A 144 -5.34 12.48 5.36
N LYS A 145 -5.37 13.46 6.26
CA LYS A 145 -5.64 14.86 5.92
C LYS A 145 -4.35 15.59 5.53
N ILE A 146 -3.23 15.25 6.14
CA ILE A 146 -1.96 15.91 5.90
C ILE A 146 -1.32 15.28 4.64
N LYS A 147 -1.26 16.08 3.57
CA LYS A 147 -0.66 15.69 2.29
C LYS A 147 0.73 16.30 2.06
N GLU A 148 1.17 17.19 2.94
CA GLU A 148 2.43 17.95 2.82
C GLU A 148 3.55 17.37 3.71
N GLY A 149 4.79 17.83 3.48
CA GLY A 149 6.01 17.28 4.09
C GLY A 149 6.09 17.39 5.62
N ALA A 150 7.12 16.78 6.21
CA ALA A 150 7.31 16.58 7.66
C ALA A 150 7.08 17.83 8.54
N GLY A 151 7.23 19.05 8.01
CA GLY A 151 7.04 20.31 8.75
C GLY A 151 5.59 20.80 8.91
N ALA A 152 4.59 20.12 8.34
CA ALA A 152 3.18 20.53 8.39
C ALA A 152 2.32 19.72 9.39
N ALA A 153 2.94 18.93 10.27
CA ALA A 153 2.23 18.09 11.23
C ALA A 153 1.53 18.97 12.30
N PRO A 154 0.22 18.77 12.55
CA PRO A 154 -0.46 19.33 13.70
C PRO A 154 0.19 18.87 15.01
N GLU A 155 0.01 19.66 16.07
CA GLU A 155 0.57 19.34 17.39
C GLU A 155 0.14 17.93 17.85
N GLY A 156 1.12 17.12 18.24
CA GLY A 156 0.94 15.73 18.68
C GLY A 156 0.94 14.68 17.56
N TYR A 157 0.95 15.07 16.29
CA TYR A 157 1.07 14.13 15.17
C TYR A 157 2.56 13.89 14.90
N LEU A 158 2.94 12.62 14.74
CA LEU A 158 4.31 12.24 14.44
C LEU A 158 4.37 11.54 13.09
N PRO A 159 5.45 11.72 12.30
CA PRO A 159 5.74 10.82 11.19
C PRO A 159 5.72 9.37 11.68
N TRP A 160 5.21 8.44 10.85
CA TRP A 160 5.04 7.05 11.27
C TRP A 160 6.33 6.42 11.82
N PHE A 161 7.48 6.81 11.26
CA PHE A 161 8.80 6.30 11.63
C PHE A 161 9.36 6.88 12.94
N ASP A 162 8.84 8.02 13.39
CA ASP A 162 9.19 8.68 14.67
C ASP A 162 8.28 8.26 15.82
N MET A 163 7.26 7.41 15.56
CA MET A 163 6.36 6.95 16.60
C MET A 163 7.10 6.16 17.69
N PRO A 164 6.90 6.49 18.98
CA PRO A 164 7.57 5.81 20.08
C PRO A 164 7.12 4.35 20.17
N GLY A 165 8.05 3.47 20.54
CA GLY A 165 7.76 2.05 20.74
C GLY A 165 7.45 1.28 19.45
N ARG A 166 7.75 1.86 18.27
CA ARG A 166 7.58 1.19 16.97
C ARG A 166 8.32 -0.16 16.96
N LYS A 167 7.58 -1.24 16.76
CA LYS A 167 8.11 -2.62 16.77
C LYS A 167 8.98 -2.99 15.57
N THR A 168 9.12 -2.09 14.60
CA THR A 168 10.05 -2.20 13.47
C THR A 168 11.32 -1.35 13.67
N ALA A 169 11.59 -0.83 14.89
CA ALA A 169 12.76 0.00 15.16
C ALA A 169 14.11 -0.73 15.05
N ASP A 170 14.11 -2.06 15.15
CA ASP A 170 15.27 -2.94 15.02
C ASP A 170 15.52 -3.42 13.58
N VAL A 171 14.63 -3.09 12.64
CA VAL A 171 14.71 -3.47 11.23
C VAL A 171 14.90 -2.24 10.34
N THR A 172 15.78 -2.33 9.36
CA THR A 172 15.92 -1.26 8.36
C THR A 172 14.70 -1.25 7.44
N CYS A 173 13.90 -0.20 7.51
CA CYS A 173 12.77 0.02 6.62
C CYS A 173 13.17 0.84 5.39
N VAL A 174 12.76 0.41 4.20
CA VAL A 174 12.96 1.12 2.92
C VAL A 174 11.60 1.43 2.32
N PHE A 175 11.32 2.72 2.10
CA PHE A 175 10.01 3.19 1.64
C PHE A 175 10.15 4.46 0.79
N GLY A 176 9.13 4.74 -0.04
CA GLY A 176 9.15 5.83 -1.02
C GLY A 176 8.02 5.74 -2.04
#